data_AF-A0A511KMD5-F1
#
_entry.id   AF-A0A511KMD5-F1
#
_cell.length_a   1.000
_cell.length_b   1.000
_cell.length_c   1.000
_cell.angle_alpha   90.00
_cell.angle_beta   90.00
_cell.angle_gamma   90.00
#
_symmetry.space_group_name_H-M   'P 1'
#
loop_
_entity.id
_entity.type
_entity.pdbx_description
1 polymer ?
#
loop_
_entity_poly.entity_id
_entity_poly.type
_entity_poly.pdbx_seq_one_letter_code
_entity_poly.pdbx_strand_id
1 'polypeptide(L)'
;MDESDGGRSLRAECIVIGEGKIIGRGTREEVRREWGDLETTGRGVRIFWLSKDETVLPGLIDAHAHVLQQGEAANSVDLVGAASVAEVVERIAAFVAADPEVAKDRTKFVMGLGWDQTKFKETGGDFPTAAHLEHDPRLAGRPIYLKRIDVHALWVSPAVLVLLPPDLPEVVPGGQIVRDPTTGEPTGVFLDNAMDYINAVIPPWTSSSRLRFLLSTSRSMLAHGLTGVHDAALAPADVRFLRDLDKDGKLPVRIYGMVGCVPTNSWCGDEEGVETYEGERLTVRAAKIFTDGALGSWGAAMHEPYSDAPDKKGFLITEEPELRELMGNWVSKGFQLASHGIGDRANTVVLDIYESLLRNLTFTDGRDGTDIAEVRKTQERVRWRVEHAQIMTPEDIERMGRLGIIASFQPTHATSDMGYAEQRIGAERIKGAYAWRSLLESGAPFALGSDFPVELVNPFHGIYSAITRKWPNGDSPHVAEGWYPRERLTILEALRGFTTLAAYSSFSTSNQGMLRPSFPADFIVVQGDLLELGTERMDETAEERRTRERKLRETEVRTTVVGGRVMHGKGL
;
A
#
# COMPACT_ATOMS: atom_id res chain seq x y z
N MET A 1 0.82 18.06 15.17
CA MET A 1 -0.44 17.69 14.50
C MET A 1 -1.34 16.97 15.49
N ASP A 2 -1.92 17.74 16.42
CA ASP A 2 -2.91 17.29 17.41
C ASP A 2 -3.96 18.41 17.52
N GLU A 3 -5.25 18.09 17.37
CA GLU A 3 -6.34 19.03 17.68
C GLU A 3 -6.83 18.89 19.12
N SER A 4 -6.48 17.79 19.81
CA SER A 4 -6.87 17.50 21.19
C SER A 4 -6.08 18.30 22.23
N ASP A 5 -5.08 19.07 21.80
CA ASP A 5 -4.16 19.81 22.66
C ASP A 5 -4.67 21.23 23.02
N GLY A 6 -5.99 21.38 23.17
CA GLY A 6 -6.60 22.52 23.86
C GLY A 6 -6.22 23.92 23.34
N GLY A 7 -5.91 24.06 22.05
CA GLY A 7 -5.52 25.34 21.43
C GLY A 7 -4.02 25.62 21.34
N ARG A 8 -3.13 24.66 21.62
CA ARG A 8 -1.69 24.81 21.32
C ARG A 8 -1.42 24.70 19.81
N SER A 9 -0.45 25.49 19.33
CA SER A 9 0.00 25.51 17.94
C SER A 9 0.34 24.11 17.41
N LEU A 10 -0.05 23.83 16.16
CA LEU A 10 0.35 22.62 15.43
C LEU A 10 1.89 22.49 15.28
N ARG A 11 2.61 23.59 15.49
CA ARG A 11 4.06 23.74 15.36
C ARG A 11 4.72 23.95 16.73
N ALA A 12 5.95 23.46 16.86
CA ALA A 12 6.86 23.76 17.95
C ALA A 12 8.21 24.19 17.35
N GLU A 13 8.99 25.00 18.07
CA GLU A 13 10.32 25.40 17.61
C GLU A 13 11.37 24.32 17.91
N CYS A 14 11.15 23.52 18.97
CA CYS A 14 12.09 22.54 19.46
C CYS A 14 11.37 21.25 19.91
N ILE A 15 12.05 20.12 19.70
CA ILE A 15 11.78 18.84 20.36
C ILE A 15 13.03 18.41 21.13
N VAL A 16 12.84 17.68 22.23
CA VAL A 16 13.93 17.16 23.07
C VAL A 16 13.86 15.64 23.08
N ILE A 17 15.00 15.01 22.84
CA ILE A 17 15.12 13.55 22.74
C ILE A 17 16.01 13.06 23.87
N GLY A 18 15.55 12.03 24.59
CA GLY A 18 16.31 11.32 25.61
C GLY A 18 16.03 9.83 25.49
N GLU A 19 17.08 9.00 25.52
CA GLU A 19 16.96 7.53 25.52
C GLU A 19 16.03 6.97 24.41
N GLY A 20 16.11 7.54 23.21
CA GLY A 20 15.31 7.09 22.06
C GLY A 20 13.86 7.59 22.03
N LYS A 21 13.45 8.44 22.97
CA LYS A 21 12.08 8.98 23.10
C LYS A 21 12.06 10.50 23.08
N ILE A 22 10.93 11.06 22.66
CA ILE A 22 10.62 12.47 22.87
C ILE A 22 10.35 12.66 24.36
N ILE A 23 11.06 13.58 25.02
CA ILE A 23 10.87 13.92 26.44
C ILE A 23 10.35 15.35 26.64
N GLY A 24 10.40 16.19 25.59
CA GLY A 24 9.99 17.58 25.63
C GLY A 24 9.71 18.15 24.26
N ARG A 25 8.90 19.21 24.21
CA ARG A 25 8.69 20.05 23.01
C ARG A 25 8.23 21.44 23.44
N GLY A 26 8.57 22.46 22.67
CA GLY A 26 8.15 23.83 22.98
C GLY A 26 8.88 24.88 22.16
N THR A 27 8.86 26.12 22.66
CA THR A 27 9.74 27.19 22.18
C THR A 27 11.18 26.91 22.59
N ARG A 28 12.13 27.56 21.91
CA ARG A 28 13.55 27.47 22.26
C ARG A 28 13.83 27.92 23.70
N GLU A 29 13.14 28.96 24.17
CA GLU A 29 13.32 29.48 25.52
C GLU A 29 12.83 28.51 26.59
N GLU A 30 11.67 27.90 26.36
CA GLU A 30 11.15 26.85 27.25
C GLU A 30 12.11 25.67 27.32
N VAL A 31 12.61 25.19 26.17
CA VAL A 31 13.53 24.06 26.12
C VAL A 31 14.84 24.37 26.84
N ARG A 32 15.43 25.55 26.62
CA ARG A 32 16.66 25.95 27.32
C ARG A 32 16.47 26.10 28.83
N ARG A 33 15.32 26.63 29.25
CA ARG A 33 15.01 26.81 30.68
C ARG A 33 14.89 25.48 31.41
N GLU A 34 14.27 24.48 30.77
CA GLU A 34 13.97 23.19 31.39
C GLU A 34 15.14 22.19 31.28
N TRP A 35 15.76 22.05 30.11
CA TRP A 35 16.80 21.04 29.86
C TRP A 35 18.23 21.59 29.77
N GLY A 36 18.40 22.91 29.84
CA GLY A 36 19.71 23.56 29.71
C GLY A 36 20.22 23.60 28.26
N ASP A 37 21.45 24.06 28.10
CA ASP A 37 22.14 24.19 26.82
C ASP A 37 23.61 23.85 27.05
N LEU A 38 24.02 22.68 26.56
CA LEU A 38 25.35 22.15 26.79
C LEU A 38 26.44 23.05 26.23
N GLU A 39 26.19 23.74 25.11
CA GLU A 39 27.17 24.60 24.44
C GLU A 39 27.38 25.91 25.18
N THR A 40 26.31 26.52 25.71
CA THR A 40 26.42 27.83 26.38
C THR A 40 26.65 27.74 27.88
N THR A 41 26.18 26.67 28.55
CA THR A 41 26.23 26.54 30.02
C THR A 41 27.17 25.42 30.50
N GLY A 42 27.66 24.56 29.59
CA GLY A 42 28.46 23.38 29.94
C GLY A 42 27.67 22.25 30.61
N ARG A 43 26.34 22.38 30.73
CA ARG A 43 25.42 21.37 31.27
C ARG A 43 24.12 21.35 30.47
N GLY A 44 23.41 20.22 30.44
CA GLY A 44 22.12 20.09 29.76
C GLY A 44 22.20 19.37 28.43
N VAL A 45 21.27 19.65 27.52
CA VAL A 45 21.14 18.96 26.23
C VAL A 45 22.04 19.56 25.15
N ARG A 46 22.52 18.71 24.24
CA ARG A 46 23.16 19.15 22.99
C ARG A 46 22.06 19.67 22.05
N ILE A 47 22.26 20.86 21.49
CA ILE A 47 21.30 21.48 20.57
C ILE A 47 21.75 21.24 19.13
N PHE A 48 20.83 20.74 18.30
CA PHE A 48 21.01 20.62 16.87
C PHE A 48 20.16 21.68 16.17
N TRP A 49 20.79 22.47 15.32
CA TRP A 49 20.14 23.54 14.59
C TRP A 49 19.77 23.07 13.19
N LEU A 50 18.48 23.19 12.84
CA LEU A 50 18.02 23.02 11.48
C LEU A 50 18.40 24.23 10.63
N SER A 51 18.60 24.01 9.34
CA SER A 51 18.70 25.08 8.36
C SER A 51 17.37 25.84 8.28
N LYS A 52 17.41 27.10 7.82
CA LYS A 52 16.21 27.94 7.74
C LYS A 52 15.11 27.35 6.85
N ASP A 53 15.48 26.52 5.89
CA ASP A 53 14.61 25.83 4.94
C ASP A 53 14.38 24.35 5.31
N GLU A 54 14.55 23.95 6.57
CA GLU A 54 14.30 22.58 7.03
C GLU A 54 13.17 22.51 8.05
N THR A 55 12.35 21.46 7.96
CA THR A 55 11.23 21.21 8.88
C THR A 55 11.33 19.80 9.46
N VAL A 56 11.07 19.67 10.76
CA VAL A 56 10.88 18.36 11.40
C VAL A 56 9.41 17.96 11.34
N LEU A 57 9.14 16.74 10.88
CA LEU A 57 7.81 16.12 10.86
C LEU A 57 7.83 14.81 11.65
N PRO A 58 6.68 14.35 12.20
CA PRO A 58 6.56 12.95 12.61
C PRO A 58 6.98 12.03 11.47
N GLY A 59 7.63 10.92 11.81
CA GLY A 59 7.98 9.91 10.81
C GLY A 59 6.73 9.44 10.07
N LEU A 60 6.83 9.34 8.74
CA LEU A 60 5.70 8.98 7.89
C LEU A 60 5.42 7.47 7.99
N ILE A 61 4.16 7.10 7.83
CA ILE A 61 3.66 5.74 7.90
C ILE A 61 2.87 5.47 6.63
N ASP A 62 3.31 4.47 5.86
CA ASP A 62 2.54 3.99 4.71
C ASP A 62 1.48 3.01 5.20
N ALA A 63 0.20 3.34 5.06
CA ALA A 63 -0.86 2.57 5.68
C ALA A 63 -1.25 1.29 4.90
N HIS A 64 -0.65 1.03 3.74
CA HIS A 64 -0.85 -0.19 2.96
C HIS A 64 0.28 -0.38 1.95
N ALA A 65 1.08 -1.44 2.12
CA ALA A 65 2.11 -1.82 1.14
C ALA A 65 2.51 -3.30 1.29
N HIS A 66 3.49 -3.73 0.49
CA HIS A 66 4.01 -5.09 0.49
C HIS A 66 5.55 -5.10 0.60
N VAL A 67 6.10 -5.15 1.81
CA VAL A 67 7.53 -4.85 2.07
C VAL A 67 8.47 -5.86 1.44
N LEU A 68 8.22 -7.15 1.66
CA LEU A 68 9.06 -8.22 1.11
C LEU A 68 8.88 -8.35 -0.41
N GLN A 69 7.67 -8.13 -0.92
CA GLN A 69 7.40 -8.16 -2.36
C GLN A 69 8.06 -6.99 -3.09
N GLN A 70 8.08 -5.79 -2.50
CA GLN A 70 8.88 -4.67 -3.00
C GLN A 70 10.37 -5.00 -3.04
N GLY A 71 10.86 -5.75 -2.05
CA GLY A 71 12.24 -6.18 -2.02
C GLY A 71 12.53 -7.22 -3.10
N GLU A 72 11.62 -8.16 -3.34
CA GLU A 72 11.68 -9.09 -4.47
C GLU A 72 11.73 -8.31 -5.80
N ALA A 73 10.79 -7.39 -6.01
CA ALA A 73 10.70 -6.55 -7.21
C ALA A 73 11.98 -5.73 -7.46
N ALA A 74 12.49 -5.05 -6.43
CA ALA A 74 13.72 -4.24 -6.52
C ALA A 74 14.99 -5.07 -6.76
N ASN A 75 14.92 -6.40 -6.60
CA ASN A 75 16.02 -7.34 -6.86
C ASN A 75 15.73 -8.24 -8.09
N SER A 76 14.78 -7.83 -8.93
CA SER A 76 14.30 -8.58 -10.11
C SER A 76 14.35 -7.70 -11.37
N VAL A 77 13.92 -8.25 -12.51
CA VAL A 77 13.87 -7.50 -13.78
C VAL A 77 12.81 -6.40 -13.70
N ASP A 78 13.20 -5.13 -13.89
CA ASP A 78 12.27 -4.00 -14.02
C ASP A 78 11.71 -3.92 -15.45
N LEU A 79 10.41 -4.19 -15.57
CA LEU A 79 9.67 -4.16 -16.83
C LEU A 79 8.76 -2.93 -16.96
N VAL A 80 8.76 -2.02 -15.97
CA VAL A 80 7.93 -0.83 -16.02
C VAL A 80 8.30 0.02 -17.23
N GLY A 81 7.26 0.43 -17.97
CA GLY A 81 7.40 1.26 -19.17
C GLY A 81 7.94 0.54 -20.39
N ALA A 82 8.11 -0.79 -20.36
CA ALA A 82 8.42 -1.54 -21.59
C ALA A 82 7.31 -1.33 -22.62
N ALA A 83 7.68 -0.94 -23.84
CA ALA A 83 6.75 -0.56 -24.90
C ALA A 83 6.49 -1.69 -25.91
N SER A 84 7.15 -2.84 -25.74
CA SER A 84 6.99 -4.01 -26.61
C SER A 84 7.42 -5.30 -25.91
N VAL A 85 6.98 -6.43 -26.43
CA VAL A 85 7.42 -7.78 -26.02
C VAL A 85 8.94 -7.92 -26.21
N ALA A 86 9.49 -7.39 -27.30
CA ALA A 86 10.92 -7.44 -27.59
C ALA A 86 11.75 -6.69 -26.53
N GLU A 87 11.26 -5.54 -26.05
CA GLU A 87 11.92 -4.81 -24.98
C GLU A 87 11.89 -5.58 -23.66
N VAL A 88 10.78 -6.25 -23.33
CA VAL A 88 10.72 -7.13 -22.16
C VAL A 88 11.78 -8.23 -22.24
N VAL A 89 11.86 -8.93 -23.38
CA VAL A 89 12.87 -9.98 -23.61
C VAL A 89 14.29 -9.44 -23.45
N GLU A 90 14.58 -8.27 -24.00
CA GLU A 90 15.91 -7.66 -23.89
C GLU A 90 16.28 -7.29 -22.45
N ARG A 91 15.34 -6.71 -21.68
CA ARG A 91 15.58 -6.38 -20.27
C ARG A 91 15.86 -7.63 -19.43
N ILE A 92 15.15 -8.73 -19.69
CA ILE A 92 15.40 -10.02 -19.03
C ILE A 92 16.79 -10.54 -19.40
N ALA A 93 17.15 -10.52 -20.69
CA ALA A 93 18.45 -10.99 -21.15
C ALA A 93 19.60 -10.16 -20.55
N ALA A 94 19.44 -8.85 -20.45
CA ALA A 94 20.40 -7.95 -19.81
C ALA A 94 20.55 -8.25 -18.30
N PHE A 95 19.44 -8.48 -17.59
CA PHE A 95 19.48 -8.88 -16.18
C PHE A 95 20.20 -10.21 -15.96
N VAL A 96 19.86 -11.23 -16.76
CA VAL A 96 20.51 -12.55 -16.71
C VAL A 96 22.02 -12.41 -16.97
N ALA A 97 22.44 -11.55 -17.89
CA ALA A 97 23.87 -11.32 -18.17
C ALA A 97 24.59 -10.55 -17.05
N ALA A 98 23.87 -9.66 -16.34
CA ALA A 98 24.42 -8.84 -15.26
C ALA A 98 24.61 -9.59 -13.94
N ASP A 99 23.87 -10.68 -13.72
CA ASP A 99 23.97 -11.53 -12.54
C ASP A 99 24.72 -12.85 -12.85
N PRO A 100 25.99 -13.00 -12.41
CA PRO A 100 26.78 -14.22 -12.67
C PRO A 100 26.18 -15.50 -12.10
N GLU A 101 25.41 -15.39 -11.00
CA GLU A 101 24.78 -16.52 -10.35
C GLU A 101 23.58 -17.02 -11.14
N VAL A 102 22.83 -16.12 -11.77
CA VAL A 102 21.72 -16.44 -12.70
C VAL A 102 22.25 -16.84 -14.08
N ALA A 103 23.32 -16.19 -14.56
CA ALA A 103 23.94 -16.49 -15.84
C ALA A 103 24.42 -17.95 -15.92
N LYS A 104 25.13 -18.42 -14.88
CA LYS A 104 25.74 -19.76 -14.82
C LYS A 104 24.74 -20.88 -14.59
N ASP A 105 23.66 -20.61 -13.86
CA ASP A 105 22.66 -21.62 -13.49
C ASP A 105 21.34 -21.35 -14.21
N ARG A 106 21.05 -22.13 -15.26
CA ARG A 106 19.81 -22.00 -16.05
C ARG A 106 18.57 -22.52 -15.32
N THR A 107 18.73 -23.19 -14.19
CA THR A 107 17.61 -23.71 -13.37
C THR A 107 17.07 -22.68 -12.40
N LYS A 108 17.80 -21.58 -12.15
CA LYS A 108 17.31 -20.48 -11.31
C LYS A 108 16.16 -19.75 -11.99
N PHE A 109 15.09 -19.57 -11.23
CA PHE A 109 13.94 -18.78 -11.65
C PHE A 109 14.34 -17.32 -11.85
N VAL A 110 13.92 -16.74 -12.96
CA VAL A 110 14.06 -15.31 -13.25
C VAL A 110 12.70 -14.65 -13.08
N MET A 111 12.65 -13.70 -12.16
CA MET A 111 11.45 -12.91 -11.87
C MET A 111 11.56 -11.54 -12.57
N GLY A 112 10.44 -11.02 -13.04
CA GLY A 112 10.31 -9.61 -13.42
C GLY A 112 8.97 -9.03 -12.98
N LEU A 113 8.90 -7.71 -12.86
CA LEU A 113 7.68 -6.98 -12.50
C LEU A 113 7.50 -5.77 -13.41
N GLY A 114 6.26 -5.48 -13.79
CA GLY A 114 5.90 -4.19 -14.37
C GLY A 114 5.48 -4.20 -15.83
N TRP A 115 5.34 -5.39 -16.44
CA TRP A 115 4.86 -5.44 -17.82
C TRP A 115 3.40 -4.98 -17.92
N ASP A 116 3.05 -4.36 -19.03
CA ASP A 116 1.68 -3.89 -19.31
C ASP A 116 1.41 -4.05 -20.80
N GLN A 117 0.61 -5.07 -21.15
CA GLN A 117 0.28 -5.38 -22.53
C GLN A 117 -0.42 -4.23 -23.25
N THR A 118 -1.11 -3.32 -22.52
CA THR A 118 -1.77 -2.17 -23.14
C THR A 118 -0.76 -1.20 -23.79
N LYS A 119 0.53 -1.32 -23.47
CA LYS A 119 1.63 -0.57 -24.10
C LYS A 119 2.17 -1.23 -25.35
N PHE A 120 1.89 -2.52 -25.58
CA PHE A 120 2.42 -3.31 -26.70
C PHE A 120 1.58 -3.06 -27.95
N LYS A 121 1.98 -2.03 -28.72
CA LYS A 121 1.25 -1.62 -29.94
C LYS A 121 1.22 -2.72 -30.99
N GLU A 122 2.26 -3.56 -31.04
CA GLU A 122 2.40 -4.65 -31.98
C GLU A 122 1.38 -5.79 -31.76
N THR A 123 0.87 -5.95 -30.54
CA THR A 123 -0.19 -6.92 -30.22
C THR A 123 -1.57 -6.29 -30.14
N GLY A 124 -1.71 -4.98 -30.39
CA GLY A 124 -2.97 -4.27 -30.23
C GLY A 124 -3.47 -4.21 -28.79
N GLY A 125 -2.61 -4.48 -27.80
CA GLY A 125 -3.00 -4.60 -26.40
C GLY A 125 -3.34 -6.02 -25.94
N ASP A 126 -3.20 -7.02 -26.80
CA ASP A 126 -3.43 -8.42 -26.42
C ASP A 126 -2.30 -8.96 -25.54
N PHE A 127 -2.64 -9.94 -24.70
CA PHE A 127 -1.69 -10.59 -23.80
C PHE A 127 -0.55 -11.28 -24.57
N PRO A 128 0.70 -11.24 -24.04
CA PRO A 128 1.81 -12.01 -24.60
C PRO A 128 1.65 -13.51 -24.34
N THR A 129 2.43 -14.35 -25.03
CA THR A 129 2.44 -15.80 -24.84
C THR A 129 3.81 -16.29 -24.34
N ALA A 130 3.85 -17.48 -23.73
CA ALA A 130 5.07 -18.15 -23.29
C ALA A 130 6.09 -18.30 -24.43
N ALA A 131 5.61 -18.54 -25.66
CA ALA A 131 6.45 -18.68 -26.83
C ALA A 131 7.34 -17.45 -27.07
N HIS A 132 6.87 -16.22 -26.76
CA HIS A 132 7.67 -15.01 -26.90
C HIS A 132 8.97 -15.03 -26.07
N LEU A 133 8.98 -15.68 -24.89
CA LEU A 133 10.19 -15.81 -24.06
C LEU A 133 11.16 -16.88 -24.58
N GLU A 134 10.64 -17.91 -25.22
CA GLU A 134 11.43 -19.07 -25.70
C GLU A 134 12.15 -18.80 -27.03
N HIS A 135 11.65 -17.87 -27.85
CA HIS A 135 12.27 -17.53 -29.13
C HIS A 135 13.66 -16.89 -29.01
N ASP A 136 14.02 -16.34 -27.84
CA ASP A 136 15.36 -15.80 -27.60
C ASP A 136 16.29 -16.88 -27.00
N PRO A 137 17.37 -17.30 -27.69
CA PRO A 137 18.29 -18.33 -27.19
C PRO A 137 18.96 -18.00 -25.85
N ARG A 138 19.05 -16.71 -25.47
CA ARG A 138 19.58 -16.28 -24.17
C ARG A 138 18.66 -16.70 -23.03
N LEU A 139 17.35 -16.78 -23.31
CA LEU A 139 16.28 -17.08 -22.36
C LEU A 139 15.73 -18.50 -22.47
N ALA A 140 15.80 -19.14 -23.64
CA ALA A 140 15.23 -20.45 -23.94
C ALA A 140 15.49 -21.51 -22.84
N GLY A 141 14.44 -22.19 -22.38
CA GLY A 141 14.52 -23.21 -21.34
C GLY A 141 14.82 -22.70 -19.91
N ARG A 142 14.91 -21.39 -19.68
CA ARG A 142 14.98 -20.84 -18.31
C ARG A 142 13.57 -20.73 -17.72
N PRO A 143 13.37 -21.09 -16.43
CA PRO A 143 12.12 -20.80 -15.75
C PRO A 143 12.02 -19.28 -15.50
N ILE A 144 11.05 -18.63 -16.16
CA ILE A 144 10.81 -17.20 -16.09
C ILE A 144 9.35 -16.98 -15.70
N TYR A 145 9.09 -16.08 -14.74
CA TYR A 145 7.75 -15.63 -14.40
C TYR A 145 7.73 -14.12 -14.21
N LEU A 146 6.78 -13.45 -14.84
CA LEU A 146 6.72 -12.00 -14.93
C LEU A 146 5.38 -11.52 -14.37
N LYS A 147 5.42 -10.69 -13.33
CA LYS A 147 4.24 -10.05 -12.75
C LYS A 147 3.87 -8.81 -13.57
N ARG A 148 2.58 -8.69 -13.89
CA ARG A 148 2.03 -7.49 -14.54
C ARG A 148 2.17 -6.29 -13.61
N ILE A 149 2.12 -5.07 -14.16
CA ILE A 149 2.23 -3.81 -13.40
C ILE A 149 1.22 -3.71 -12.24
N ASP A 150 0.03 -4.29 -12.38
CA ASP A 150 -1.00 -4.34 -11.34
C ASP A 150 -0.97 -5.63 -10.52
N VAL A 151 0.05 -6.48 -10.67
CA VAL A 151 0.25 -7.76 -9.97
C VAL A 151 -0.88 -8.81 -10.08
N HIS A 152 -1.95 -8.55 -10.82
CA HIS A 152 -3.09 -9.45 -11.03
C HIS A 152 -2.94 -10.40 -12.23
N ALA A 153 -1.74 -10.46 -12.84
CA ALA A 153 -1.43 -11.41 -13.90
C ALA A 153 0.03 -11.87 -13.86
N LEU A 154 0.24 -13.15 -14.17
CA LEU A 154 1.56 -13.74 -14.42
C LEU A 154 1.70 -14.12 -15.88
N TRP A 155 2.83 -13.75 -16.49
CA TRP A 155 3.29 -14.26 -17.78
C TRP A 155 4.51 -15.14 -17.56
N VAL A 156 4.46 -16.41 -17.98
CA VAL A 156 5.50 -17.40 -17.71
C VAL A 156 6.13 -18.01 -18.95
N SER A 157 7.36 -18.51 -18.84
CA SER A 157 8.04 -19.23 -19.92
C SER A 157 7.55 -20.68 -20.06
N PRO A 158 7.80 -21.35 -21.21
CA PRO A 158 7.44 -22.75 -21.38
C PRO A 158 8.09 -23.67 -20.35
N ALA A 159 9.29 -23.34 -19.87
CA ALA A 159 9.96 -24.09 -18.81
C ALA A 159 9.16 -24.12 -17.49
N VAL A 160 8.37 -23.07 -17.19
CA VAL A 160 7.46 -23.07 -16.03
C VAL A 160 6.19 -23.87 -16.34
N LEU A 161 5.65 -23.76 -17.55
CA LEU A 161 4.45 -24.51 -17.96
C LEU A 161 4.64 -26.03 -17.83
N VAL A 162 5.84 -26.55 -18.13
CA VAL A 162 6.16 -27.98 -17.99
C VAL A 162 6.13 -28.47 -16.54
N LEU A 163 6.25 -27.57 -15.56
CA LEU A 163 6.18 -27.91 -14.14
C LEU A 163 4.74 -28.00 -13.62
N LEU A 164 3.77 -27.51 -14.38
CA LEU A 164 2.36 -27.48 -13.98
C LEU A 164 1.71 -28.86 -14.14
N PRO A 165 0.60 -29.13 -13.41
CA PRO A 165 -0.21 -30.30 -13.67
C PRO A 165 -0.67 -30.35 -15.13
N PRO A 166 -0.71 -31.53 -15.78
CA PRO A 166 -1.13 -31.64 -17.19
C PRO A 166 -2.61 -31.30 -17.38
N ASP A 167 -3.44 -31.57 -16.37
CA ASP A 167 -4.89 -31.37 -16.41
C ASP A 167 -5.28 -30.07 -15.67
N LEU A 168 -4.88 -28.92 -16.21
CA LEU A 168 -5.34 -27.62 -15.70
C LEU A 168 -6.84 -27.45 -16.01
N PRO A 169 -7.66 -27.00 -15.04
CA PRO A 169 -9.10 -26.89 -15.23
C PRO A 169 -9.45 -25.84 -16.31
N GLU A 170 -10.61 -26.03 -16.93
CA GLU A 170 -11.14 -25.06 -17.91
C GLU A 170 -11.63 -23.78 -17.21
N VAL A 171 -12.25 -23.93 -16.05
CA VAL A 171 -12.78 -22.83 -15.23
C VAL A 171 -12.05 -22.83 -13.89
N VAL A 172 -11.44 -21.69 -13.56
CA VAL A 172 -10.83 -21.44 -12.24
C VAL A 172 -11.74 -20.46 -11.49
N PRO A 173 -12.39 -20.85 -10.39
CA PRO A 173 -13.15 -19.91 -9.58
C PRO A 173 -12.27 -18.74 -9.13
N GLY A 174 -12.71 -17.51 -9.37
CA GLY A 174 -11.97 -16.29 -9.02
C GLY A 174 -10.66 -16.08 -9.79
N GLY A 175 -10.49 -16.69 -10.96
CA GLY A 175 -9.30 -16.52 -11.79
C GLY A 175 -9.49 -16.99 -13.23
N GLN A 176 -8.47 -16.82 -14.07
CA GLN A 176 -8.55 -17.23 -15.47
C GLN A 176 -7.20 -17.72 -15.99
N ILE A 177 -7.20 -18.88 -16.66
CA ILE A 177 -6.07 -19.31 -17.49
C ILE A 177 -6.34 -18.81 -18.91
N VAL A 178 -5.49 -17.94 -19.43
CA VAL A 178 -5.64 -17.44 -20.80
C VAL A 178 -5.22 -18.55 -21.76
N ARG A 179 -6.16 -19.03 -22.58
CA ARG A 179 -5.96 -20.16 -23.51
C ARG A 179 -5.98 -19.70 -24.96
N ASP A 180 -5.25 -20.42 -25.80
CA ASP A 180 -5.29 -20.21 -27.25
C ASP A 180 -6.66 -20.66 -27.78
N PRO A 181 -7.38 -19.82 -28.55
CA PRO A 181 -8.74 -20.14 -28.99
C PRO A 181 -8.80 -21.27 -30.03
N THR A 182 -7.68 -21.61 -30.66
CA THR A 182 -7.58 -22.67 -31.69
C THR A 182 -7.22 -24.01 -31.06
N THR A 183 -6.27 -24.03 -30.12
CA THR A 183 -5.77 -25.28 -29.52
C THR A 183 -6.37 -25.61 -28.16
N GLY A 184 -6.88 -24.61 -27.43
CA GLY A 184 -7.32 -24.74 -26.04
C GLY A 184 -6.16 -24.80 -25.01
N GLU A 185 -4.91 -24.75 -25.47
CA GLU A 185 -3.73 -24.85 -24.61
C GLU A 185 -3.50 -23.55 -23.84
N PRO A 186 -2.96 -23.60 -22.59
CA PRO A 186 -2.56 -22.41 -21.85
C PRO A 186 -1.52 -21.59 -22.63
N THR A 187 -1.79 -20.30 -22.83
CA THR A 187 -0.86 -19.40 -23.54
C THR A 187 0.37 -19.01 -22.72
N GLY A 188 0.35 -19.25 -21.41
CA GLY A 188 1.37 -18.76 -20.48
C GLY A 188 0.96 -17.55 -19.64
N VAL A 189 -0.30 -17.09 -19.75
CA VAL A 189 -0.85 -16.02 -18.91
C VAL A 189 -1.93 -16.53 -17.96
N PHE A 190 -1.77 -16.22 -16.68
CA PHE A 190 -2.64 -16.65 -15.58
C PHE A 190 -3.09 -15.42 -14.77
N LEU A 191 -4.39 -15.27 -14.54
CA LEU A 191 -5.01 -14.14 -13.85
C LEU A 191 -5.56 -14.57 -12.47
N ASP A 192 -5.33 -13.76 -11.45
CA ASP A 192 -5.87 -13.90 -10.09
C ASP A 192 -5.69 -15.32 -9.51
N ASN A 193 -6.74 -16.03 -9.09
CA ASN A 193 -6.59 -17.37 -8.48
C ASN A 193 -5.90 -18.40 -9.41
N ALA A 194 -5.89 -18.18 -10.72
CA ALA A 194 -5.14 -19.04 -11.63
C ALA A 194 -3.61 -18.90 -11.45
N MET A 195 -3.14 -17.77 -10.89
CA MET A 195 -1.73 -17.58 -10.56
C MET A 195 -1.23 -18.56 -9.49
N ASP A 196 -2.11 -19.15 -8.68
CA ASP A 196 -1.73 -20.11 -7.65
C ASP A 196 -1.08 -21.37 -8.23
N TYR A 197 -1.46 -21.78 -9.46
CA TYR A 197 -0.78 -22.87 -10.17
C TYR A 197 0.69 -22.54 -10.43
N ILE A 198 1.00 -21.29 -10.78
CA ILE A 198 2.37 -20.83 -10.99
C ILE A 198 3.08 -20.69 -9.64
N ASN A 199 2.44 -20.06 -8.65
CA ASN A 199 3.03 -19.86 -7.32
C ASN A 199 3.40 -21.19 -6.64
N ALA A 200 2.63 -22.25 -6.85
CA ALA A 200 2.89 -23.58 -6.31
C ALA A 200 4.19 -24.24 -6.83
N VAL A 201 4.68 -23.83 -8.01
CA VAL A 201 5.92 -24.37 -8.61
C VAL A 201 7.12 -23.45 -8.45
N ILE A 202 6.92 -22.20 -8.00
CA ILE A 202 8.01 -21.27 -7.69
C ILE A 202 8.67 -21.70 -6.37
N PRO A 203 10.01 -21.81 -6.32
CA PRO A 203 10.71 -22.11 -5.07
C PRO A 203 10.41 -21.05 -4.00
N PRO A 204 10.09 -21.45 -2.75
CA PRO A 204 9.84 -20.50 -1.69
C PRO A 204 11.09 -19.69 -1.40
N TRP A 205 10.93 -18.43 -0.99
CA TRP A 205 12.05 -17.59 -0.60
C TRP A 205 12.85 -18.24 0.54
N THR A 206 14.17 -18.04 0.55
CA THR A 206 15.02 -18.38 1.70
C THR A 206 15.01 -17.26 2.73
N SER A 207 15.40 -17.52 3.98
CA SER A 207 15.56 -16.47 4.99
C SER A 207 16.59 -15.40 4.57
N SER A 208 17.63 -15.80 3.84
CA SER A 208 18.63 -14.89 3.28
C SER A 208 18.03 -13.99 2.19
N SER A 209 17.14 -14.52 1.35
CA SER A 209 16.39 -13.72 0.38
C SER A 209 15.47 -12.72 1.08
N ARG A 210 14.69 -13.17 2.06
CA ARG A 210 13.81 -12.30 2.87
C ARG A 210 14.56 -11.16 3.55
N LEU A 211 15.70 -11.45 4.17
CA LEU A 211 16.53 -10.42 4.80
C LEU A 211 17.04 -9.41 3.77
N ARG A 212 17.50 -9.88 2.61
CA ARG A 212 17.96 -8.99 1.52
C ARG A 212 16.82 -8.08 1.03
N PHE A 213 15.63 -8.65 0.85
CA PHE A 213 14.43 -7.94 0.42
C PHE A 213 14.01 -6.88 1.45
N LEU A 214 13.87 -7.26 2.72
CA LEU A 214 13.58 -6.35 3.82
C LEU A 214 14.58 -5.20 3.86
N LEU A 215 15.89 -5.48 3.86
CA LEU A 215 16.93 -4.45 3.93
C LEU A 215 16.96 -3.55 2.68
N SER A 216 16.61 -4.07 1.51
CA SER A 216 16.47 -3.26 0.28
C SER A 216 15.30 -2.29 0.41
N THR A 217 14.12 -2.81 0.74
CA THR A 217 12.90 -2.01 0.89
C THR A 217 13.03 -0.98 2.00
N SER A 218 13.52 -1.37 3.17
CA SER A 218 13.69 -0.46 4.30
C SER A 218 14.67 0.67 4.02
N ARG A 219 15.74 0.43 3.23
CA ARG A 219 16.63 1.52 2.79
C ARG A 219 15.88 2.55 1.94
N SER A 220 15.05 2.09 1.01
CA SER A 220 14.21 2.97 0.18
C SER A 220 13.18 3.74 1.02
N MET A 221 12.47 3.04 1.91
CA MET A 221 11.51 3.64 2.85
C MET A 221 12.14 4.74 3.69
N LEU A 222 13.26 4.44 4.34
CA LEU A 222 13.97 5.39 5.19
C LEU A 222 14.51 6.60 4.41
N ALA A 223 14.93 6.41 3.16
CA ALA A 223 15.35 7.49 2.27
C ALA A 223 14.20 8.45 1.89
N HIS A 224 12.96 7.98 1.96
CA HIS A 224 11.77 8.78 1.71
C HIS A 224 10.99 9.14 2.98
N GLY A 225 11.58 8.90 4.15
CA GLY A 225 11.02 9.32 5.44
C GLY A 225 9.94 8.42 6.03
N LEU A 226 9.75 7.22 5.47
CA LEU A 226 8.87 6.20 6.04
C LEU A 226 9.56 5.52 7.21
N THR A 227 9.07 5.78 8.43
CA THR A 227 9.51 5.12 9.66
C THR A 227 8.61 3.95 10.04
N GLY A 228 7.41 3.89 9.46
CA GLY A 228 6.44 2.81 9.62
C GLY A 228 5.76 2.39 8.31
N VAL A 229 5.24 1.16 8.29
CA VAL A 229 4.46 0.62 7.17
C VAL A 229 3.44 -0.40 7.68
N HIS A 230 2.29 -0.51 7.02
CA HIS A 230 1.39 -1.64 7.20
C HIS A 230 1.60 -2.63 6.05
N ASP A 231 2.14 -3.80 6.36
CA ASP A 231 2.55 -4.81 5.40
C ASP A 231 1.41 -5.81 5.20
N ALA A 232 0.77 -5.73 4.04
CA ALA A 232 -0.40 -6.51 3.71
C ALA A 232 -0.03 -7.89 3.13
N ALA A 233 -0.87 -8.88 3.43
CA ALA A 233 -0.73 -10.26 2.94
C ALA A 233 0.60 -10.94 3.33
N LEU A 234 1.08 -10.74 4.56
CA LEU A 234 2.21 -11.47 5.10
C LEU A 234 1.86 -12.95 5.27
N ALA A 235 2.58 -13.83 4.57
CA ALA A 235 2.42 -15.27 4.78
C ALA A 235 2.90 -15.66 6.20
N PRO A 236 2.40 -16.77 6.79
CA PRO A 236 2.83 -17.23 8.10
C PRO A 236 4.36 -17.36 8.25
N ALA A 237 5.06 -17.78 7.20
CA ALA A 237 6.51 -17.84 7.18
C ALA A 237 7.20 -16.47 7.29
N ASP A 238 6.60 -15.45 6.68
CA ASP A 238 7.11 -14.07 6.72
C ASP A 238 6.85 -13.44 8.09
N VAL A 239 5.68 -13.73 8.70
CA VAL A 239 5.37 -13.35 10.08
C VAL A 239 6.41 -13.91 11.06
N ARG A 240 6.74 -15.21 10.95
CA ARG A 240 7.78 -15.83 11.80
C ARG A 240 9.14 -15.18 11.59
N PHE A 241 9.53 -14.98 10.33
CA PHE A 241 10.79 -14.31 9.98
C PHE A 241 10.90 -12.89 10.58
N LEU A 242 9.86 -12.07 10.44
CA LEU A 242 9.85 -10.71 10.98
C LEU A 242 9.82 -10.71 12.51
N ARG A 243 9.09 -11.63 13.12
CA ARG A 243 9.03 -11.79 14.58
C ARG A 243 10.39 -12.12 15.18
N ASP A 244 11.16 -13.00 14.54
CA ASP A 244 12.50 -13.35 15.01
C ASP A 244 13.45 -12.16 14.90
N LEU A 245 13.36 -11.36 13.82
CA LEU A 245 14.13 -10.11 13.70
C LEU A 245 13.72 -9.05 14.72
N ASP A 246 12.42 -8.95 15.06
CA ASP A 246 11.95 -8.00 16.07
C ASP A 246 12.48 -8.35 17.46
N LYS A 247 12.41 -9.62 17.86
CA LYS A 247 12.97 -10.12 19.13
C LYS A 247 14.47 -9.85 19.24
N ASP A 248 15.18 -9.91 18.11
CA ASP A 248 16.61 -9.60 18.02
C ASP A 248 16.91 -8.09 17.96
N GLY A 249 15.90 -7.22 17.91
CA GLY A 249 16.05 -5.77 17.76
C GLY A 249 16.62 -5.34 16.39
N LYS A 250 16.43 -6.17 15.36
CA LYS A 250 17.04 -6.03 14.03
C LYS A 250 16.11 -5.43 12.98
N LEU A 251 14.83 -5.22 13.27
CA LEU A 251 13.93 -4.56 12.32
C LEU A 251 14.32 -3.08 12.12
N PRO A 252 14.53 -2.61 10.89
CA PRO A 252 14.99 -1.24 10.63
C PRO A 252 13.88 -0.18 10.73
N VAL A 253 12.62 -0.58 10.49
CA VAL A 253 11.41 0.24 10.49
C VAL A 253 10.32 -0.45 11.30
N ARG A 254 9.24 0.28 11.62
CA ARG A 254 8.05 -0.30 12.26
C ARG A 254 7.14 -0.96 11.24
N ILE A 255 6.63 -2.15 11.52
CA ILE A 255 5.79 -2.94 10.63
C ILE A 255 4.50 -3.32 11.36
N TYR A 256 3.36 -2.95 10.80
CA TYR A 256 2.05 -3.47 11.16
C TYR A 256 1.65 -4.57 10.16
N GLY A 257 1.76 -5.82 10.56
CA GLY A 257 1.51 -6.97 9.71
C GLY A 257 0.03 -7.33 9.60
N MET A 258 -0.43 -7.48 8.35
CA MET A 258 -1.72 -8.09 8.02
C MET A 258 -1.46 -9.48 7.43
N VAL A 259 -1.87 -10.53 8.14
CA VAL A 259 -1.66 -11.92 7.74
C VAL A 259 -2.48 -12.23 6.49
N GLY A 260 -1.83 -12.79 5.46
CA GLY A 260 -2.48 -13.39 4.30
C GLY A 260 -2.19 -14.88 4.25
N CYS A 261 -3.19 -15.68 3.88
CA CYS A 261 -3.04 -17.11 3.72
C CYS A 261 -2.83 -17.46 2.25
N VAL A 262 -2.15 -18.57 1.99
CA VAL A 262 -1.91 -19.13 0.65
C VAL A 262 -2.41 -20.57 0.64
N PRO A 263 -3.36 -20.96 -0.24
CA PRO A 263 -4.00 -20.15 -1.29
C PRO A 263 -4.77 -18.94 -0.76
N THR A 264 -5.01 -17.93 -1.61
CA THR A 264 -5.71 -16.70 -1.23
C THR A 264 -7.05 -17.01 -0.54
N ASN A 265 -7.34 -16.29 0.56
CA ASN A 265 -8.53 -16.48 1.41
C ASN A 265 -8.72 -17.89 2.01
N SER A 266 -7.71 -18.74 1.98
CA SER A 266 -7.73 -19.96 2.78
C SER A 266 -7.63 -19.64 4.27
N TRP A 267 -7.99 -20.62 5.11
CA TRP A 267 -7.80 -20.51 6.55
C TRP A 267 -6.40 -21.00 6.96
N CYS A 268 -5.57 -20.08 7.44
CA CYS A 268 -4.27 -20.38 8.04
C CYS A 268 -4.19 -19.98 9.52
N GLY A 269 -5.32 -19.63 10.13
CA GLY A 269 -5.34 -19.10 11.50
C GLY A 269 -4.77 -20.05 12.55
N ASP A 270 -4.82 -21.37 12.31
CA ASP A 270 -4.30 -22.40 13.22
C ASP A 270 -2.82 -22.74 12.98
N GLU A 271 -2.18 -22.10 11.99
CA GLU A 271 -0.75 -22.31 11.73
C GLU A 271 0.13 -21.65 12.81
N GLU A 272 1.28 -22.28 13.05
CA GLU A 272 2.28 -21.74 13.96
C GLU A 272 2.72 -20.33 13.54
N GLY A 273 2.63 -19.37 14.46
CA GLY A 273 3.00 -17.99 14.20
C GLY A 273 1.85 -17.08 13.82
N VAL A 274 0.65 -17.62 13.58
CA VAL A 274 -0.56 -16.86 13.24
C VAL A 274 -1.35 -16.50 14.51
N GLU A 275 -0.68 -15.77 15.39
CA GLU A 275 -1.26 -15.19 16.61
C GLU A 275 -0.98 -13.69 16.65
N THR A 276 -1.80 -12.94 17.39
CA THR A 276 -1.52 -11.52 17.59
C THR A 276 -0.18 -11.34 18.29
N TYR A 277 0.65 -10.43 17.78
CA TYR A 277 1.98 -10.16 18.30
C TYR A 277 2.18 -8.65 18.45
N GLU A 278 2.74 -8.22 19.57
CA GLU A 278 3.11 -6.82 19.80
C GLU A 278 4.53 -6.80 20.39
N GLY A 279 5.49 -6.45 19.53
CA GLY A 279 6.90 -6.29 19.87
C GLY A 279 7.36 -4.83 19.80
N GLU A 280 8.65 -4.59 19.65
CA GLU A 280 9.20 -3.22 19.67
C GLU A 280 8.90 -2.48 18.36
N ARG A 281 9.08 -3.16 17.23
CA ARG A 281 8.91 -2.62 15.88
C ARG A 281 7.96 -3.45 15.03
N LEU A 282 7.58 -4.66 15.43
CA LEU A 282 6.56 -5.46 14.76
C LEU A 282 5.27 -5.56 15.58
N THR A 283 4.15 -5.27 14.95
CA THR A 283 2.81 -5.61 15.43
C THR A 283 2.14 -6.49 14.40
N VAL A 284 1.56 -7.62 14.77
CA VAL A 284 0.74 -8.47 13.89
C VAL A 284 -0.64 -8.58 14.52
N ARG A 285 -1.65 -8.03 13.86
CA ARG A 285 -3.01 -7.97 14.43
C ARG A 285 -4.11 -7.89 13.38
N ALA A 286 -3.79 -7.89 12.10
CA ALA A 286 -4.77 -7.82 11.03
C ALA A 286 -4.72 -9.07 10.16
N ALA A 287 -5.86 -9.41 9.54
CA ALA A 287 -5.97 -10.39 8.48
C ALA A 287 -6.30 -9.64 7.19
N LYS A 288 -5.51 -9.89 6.13
CA LYS A 288 -5.76 -9.36 4.79
C LYS A 288 -6.70 -10.33 4.06
N ILE A 289 -7.84 -9.81 3.62
CA ILE A 289 -8.85 -10.55 2.85
C ILE A 289 -8.91 -9.95 1.44
N PHE A 290 -9.02 -10.79 0.41
CA PHE A 290 -9.12 -10.35 -0.98
C PHE A 290 -10.53 -10.59 -1.53
N THR A 291 -11.29 -9.54 -1.84
CA THR A 291 -12.68 -9.72 -2.30
C THR A 291 -12.78 -9.82 -3.83
N ASP A 292 -12.00 -9.05 -4.58
CA ASP A 292 -12.02 -8.99 -6.05
C ASP A 292 -10.65 -8.67 -6.65
N GLY A 293 -10.56 -8.62 -7.99
CA GLY A 293 -9.34 -8.23 -8.71
C GLY A 293 -9.18 -6.71 -8.84
N ALA A 294 -8.56 -6.26 -9.94
CA ALA A 294 -8.31 -4.85 -10.22
C ALA A 294 -9.14 -4.28 -11.39
N LEU A 295 -9.26 -2.94 -11.41
CA LEU A 295 -9.95 -2.18 -12.45
C LEU A 295 -9.26 -2.32 -13.83
N GLY A 296 -7.93 -2.27 -13.86
CA GLY A 296 -7.15 -2.29 -15.09
C GLY A 296 -7.33 -3.57 -15.91
N SER A 297 -7.37 -4.72 -15.24
CA SER A 297 -7.50 -6.06 -15.82
C SER A 297 -8.94 -6.57 -15.94
N TRP A 298 -9.94 -5.73 -15.67
CA TRP A 298 -11.37 -6.11 -15.59
C TRP A 298 -11.70 -7.16 -14.51
N GLY A 299 -10.82 -7.36 -13.53
CA GLY A 299 -11.00 -8.32 -12.43
C GLY A 299 -11.85 -7.79 -11.27
N ALA A 300 -11.94 -6.46 -11.10
CA ALA A 300 -12.75 -5.87 -10.04
C ALA A 300 -14.24 -6.21 -10.21
N ALA A 301 -14.90 -6.61 -9.12
CA ALA A 301 -16.27 -7.11 -9.16
C ALA A 301 -17.26 -5.95 -9.21
N MET A 302 -17.99 -5.86 -10.31
CA MET A 302 -18.92 -4.78 -10.57
C MET A 302 -20.38 -5.22 -10.45
N HIS A 303 -21.28 -4.31 -10.03
CA HIS A 303 -22.73 -4.56 -10.08
C HIS A 303 -23.21 -4.65 -11.53
N GLU A 304 -22.78 -3.71 -12.36
CA GLU A 304 -23.07 -3.64 -13.80
C GLU A 304 -21.83 -3.92 -14.66
N PRO A 305 -21.98 -4.40 -15.92
CA PRO A 305 -20.83 -4.67 -16.76
C PRO A 305 -19.91 -3.47 -16.94
N TYR A 306 -18.64 -3.74 -17.25
CA TYR A 306 -17.72 -2.69 -17.66
C TYR A 306 -18.25 -1.97 -18.91
N SER A 307 -18.07 -0.66 -18.96
CA SER A 307 -18.55 0.19 -20.05
C SER A 307 -17.79 -0.09 -21.36
N ASP A 308 -16.53 -0.49 -21.29
CA ASP A 308 -15.69 -0.86 -22.44
C ASP A 308 -15.54 -2.37 -22.67
N ALA A 309 -16.15 -3.20 -21.81
CA ALA A 309 -16.23 -4.65 -21.95
C ALA A 309 -17.60 -5.15 -21.45
N PRO A 310 -18.68 -5.00 -22.24
CA PRO A 310 -20.05 -5.28 -21.81
C PRO A 310 -20.36 -6.73 -21.44
N ASP A 311 -19.48 -7.66 -21.83
CA ASP A 311 -19.51 -9.09 -21.49
C ASP A 311 -18.82 -9.39 -20.15
N LYS A 312 -18.14 -8.42 -19.54
CA LYS A 312 -17.38 -8.59 -18.28
C LYS A 312 -18.03 -7.84 -17.13
N LYS A 313 -18.11 -8.48 -15.95
CA LYS A 313 -18.51 -7.87 -14.66
C LYS A 313 -17.43 -8.04 -13.57
N GLY A 314 -16.25 -8.52 -13.94
CA GLY A 314 -15.25 -9.02 -12.99
C GLY A 314 -15.78 -10.19 -12.17
N PHE A 315 -15.13 -10.49 -11.06
CA PHE A 315 -15.48 -11.65 -10.24
C PHE A 315 -15.10 -11.43 -8.78
N LEU A 316 -15.84 -12.10 -7.89
CA LEU A 316 -15.38 -12.27 -6.52
C LEU A 316 -14.28 -13.33 -6.51
N ILE A 317 -13.18 -13.07 -5.80
CA ILE A 317 -12.09 -14.05 -5.60
C ILE A 317 -12.59 -15.23 -4.75
N THR A 318 -13.50 -14.95 -3.84
CA THR A 318 -14.17 -15.94 -2.98
C THR A 318 -15.63 -15.53 -2.85
N GLU A 319 -16.54 -16.50 -2.94
CA GLU A 319 -17.98 -16.22 -2.86
C GLU A 319 -18.38 -15.73 -1.45
N GLU A 320 -19.50 -15.00 -1.38
CA GLU A 320 -19.90 -14.29 -0.16
C GLU A 320 -20.06 -15.21 1.08
N PRO A 321 -20.71 -16.39 1.02
CA PRO A 321 -20.86 -17.25 2.19
C PRO A 321 -19.51 -17.68 2.79
N GLU A 322 -18.56 -18.06 1.94
CA GLU A 322 -17.21 -18.47 2.33
C GLU A 322 -16.41 -17.28 2.88
N LEU A 323 -16.54 -16.09 2.26
CA LEU A 323 -15.94 -14.86 2.80
C LEU A 323 -16.49 -14.52 4.19
N ARG A 324 -17.80 -14.65 4.39
CA ARG A 324 -18.45 -14.39 5.68
C ARG A 324 -17.96 -15.32 6.77
N GLU A 325 -17.84 -16.62 6.45
CA GLU A 325 -17.28 -17.61 7.36
C GLU A 325 -15.82 -17.30 7.71
N LEU A 326 -14.97 -17.05 6.70
CA LEU A 326 -13.56 -16.72 6.87
C LEU A 326 -13.36 -15.47 7.74
N MET A 327 -14.07 -14.39 7.44
CA MET A 327 -14.02 -13.15 8.21
C MET A 327 -14.49 -13.39 9.66
N GLY A 328 -15.57 -14.16 9.86
CA GLY A 328 -16.02 -14.57 11.18
C GLY A 328 -14.96 -15.33 11.98
N ASN A 329 -14.24 -16.25 11.33
CA ASN A 329 -13.15 -16.99 11.94
C ASN A 329 -12.00 -16.09 12.40
N TRP A 330 -11.57 -15.12 11.57
CA TRP A 330 -10.56 -14.13 11.96
C TRP A 330 -11.01 -13.23 13.11
N VAL A 331 -12.26 -12.78 13.07
CA VAL A 331 -12.86 -11.98 14.15
C VAL A 331 -12.87 -12.75 15.47
N SER A 332 -13.19 -14.05 15.44
CA SER A 332 -13.16 -14.91 16.63
C SER A 332 -11.76 -15.04 17.24
N LYS A 333 -10.70 -14.86 16.44
CA LYS A 333 -9.30 -14.82 16.88
C LYS A 333 -8.83 -13.42 17.30
N GLY A 334 -9.71 -12.42 17.28
CA GLY A 334 -9.40 -11.05 17.69
C GLY A 334 -8.57 -10.27 16.67
N PHE A 335 -8.50 -10.73 15.43
CA PHE A 335 -7.82 -10.00 14.35
C PHE A 335 -8.71 -8.87 13.81
N GLN A 336 -8.08 -7.76 13.45
CA GLN A 336 -8.68 -6.71 12.62
C GLN A 336 -8.88 -7.25 11.20
N LEU A 337 -10.04 -6.97 10.61
CA LEU A 337 -10.26 -7.25 9.19
C LEU A 337 -9.75 -6.09 8.33
N ALA A 338 -8.91 -6.42 7.35
CA ALA A 338 -8.46 -5.52 6.30
C ALA A 338 -8.81 -6.14 4.94
N SER A 339 -9.89 -5.68 4.31
CA SER A 339 -10.44 -6.32 3.11
C SER A 339 -10.18 -5.46 1.88
N HIS A 340 -9.54 -6.03 0.87
CA HIS A 340 -9.44 -5.45 -0.47
C HIS A 340 -10.83 -5.27 -1.08
N GLY A 341 -11.15 -4.06 -1.53
CA GLY A 341 -12.37 -3.78 -2.27
C GLY A 341 -12.16 -2.72 -3.35
N ILE A 342 -12.06 -3.15 -4.61
CA ILE A 342 -11.92 -2.21 -5.74
C ILE A 342 -13.28 -1.94 -6.38
N GLY A 343 -13.98 -2.97 -6.83
CA GLY A 343 -15.25 -2.83 -7.54
C GLY A 343 -16.41 -2.45 -6.61
N ASP A 344 -17.46 -1.86 -7.18
CA ASP A 344 -18.63 -1.42 -6.41
C ASP A 344 -19.36 -2.61 -5.75
N ARG A 345 -19.51 -3.74 -6.46
CA ARG A 345 -20.07 -4.97 -5.88
C ARG A 345 -19.20 -5.56 -4.78
N ALA A 346 -17.87 -5.55 -4.94
CA ALA A 346 -16.96 -6.03 -3.90
C ALA A 346 -17.10 -5.21 -2.61
N ASN A 347 -17.13 -3.88 -2.73
CA ASN A 347 -17.33 -2.98 -1.60
C ASN A 347 -18.68 -3.23 -0.90
N THR A 348 -19.78 -3.37 -1.65
CA THR A 348 -21.09 -3.71 -1.07
C THR A 348 -21.04 -5.02 -0.26
N VAL A 349 -20.44 -6.08 -0.82
CA VAL A 349 -20.31 -7.40 -0.15
C VAL A 349 -19.50 -7.30 1.14
N VAL A 350 -18.36 -6.60 1.11
CA VAL A 350 -17.54 -6.40 2.32
C VAL A 350 -18.33 -5.67 3.40
N LEU A 351 -19.05 -4.60 3.03
CA LEU A 351 -19.86 -3.83 3.98
C LEU A 351 -21.04 -4.64 4.54
N ASP A 352 -21.66 -5.52 3.75
CA ASP A 352 -22.70 -6.44 4.21
C ASP A 352 -22.18 -7.44 5.26
N ILE A 353 -20.97 -7.97 5.05
CA ILE A 353 -20.34 -8.86 6.01
C ILE A 353 -19.92 -8.09 7.26
N TYR A 354 -19.24 -6.94 7.10
CA TYR A 354 -18.78 -6.11 8.20
C TYR A 354 -19.92 -5.63 9.08
N GLU A 355 -20.99 -5.07 8.51
CA GLU A 355 -22.13 -4.61 9.29
C GLU A 355 -22.76 -5.74 10.10
N SER A 356 -22.97 -6.91 9.48
CA SER A 356 -23.51 -8.08 10.17
C SER A 356 -22.63 -8.51 11.35
N LEU A 357 -21.31 -8.64 11.13
CA LEU A 357 -20.38 -9.06 12.18
C LEU A 357 -20.23 -8.00 13.28
N LEU A 358 -20.22 -6.70 12.95
CA LEU A 358 -20.17 -5.62 13.94
C LEU A 358 -21.43 -5.59 14.81
N ARG A 359 -22.62 -5.78 14.22
CA ARG A 359 -23.88 -5.87 14.99
C ARG A 359 -23.84 -7.06 15.94
N ASN A 360 -23.38 -8.22 15.47
CA ASN A 360 -23.21 -9.41 16.31
C ASN A 360 -22.25 -9.16 17.48
N LEU A 361 -21.07 -8.58 17.22
CA LEU A 361 -20.12 -8.21 18.27
C LEU A 361 -20.72 -7.20 19.26
N THR A 362 -21.52 -6.25 18.78
CA THR A 362 -22.20 -5.27 19.63
C THR A 362 -23.20 -5.95 20.57
N PHE A 363 -23.98 -6.90 20.06
CA PHE A 363 -24.86 -7.73 20.89
C PHE A 363 -24.10 -8.58 21.90
N THR A 364 -22.98 -9.20 21.49
CA THR A 364 -22.13 -10.01 22.39
C THR A 364 -21.52 -9.19 23.53
N ASP A 365 -21.22 -7.91 23.29
CA ASP A 365 -20.76 -6.96 24.31
C ASP A 365 -21.91 -6.47 25.25
N GLY A 366 -23.15 -6.94 25.06
CA GLY A 366 -24.33 -6.54 25.84
C GLY A 366 -24.93 -5.18 25.46
N ARG A 367 -24.55 -4.62 24.31
CA ARG A 367 -25.05 -3.34 23.78
C ARG A 367 -26.07 -3.61 22.67
N ASP A 368 -26.90 -2.61 22.34
CA ASP A 368 -27.93 -2.77 21.31
C ASP A 368 -27.30 -2.76 19.91
N GLY A 369 -27.16 -3.95 19.31
CA GLY A 369 -26.66 -4.10 17.94
C GLY A 369 -27.62 -3.60 16.86
N THR A 370 -28.83 -3.13 17.19
CA THR A 370 -29.68 -2.40 16.25
C THR A 370 -29.36 -0.90 16.22
N ASP A 371 -28.82 -0.35 17.31
CA ASP A 371 -28.40 1.05 17.43
C ASP A 371 -27.06 1.27 16.73
N ILE A 372 -27.09 2.07 15.67
CA ILE A 372 -25.93 2.37 14.85
C ILE A 372 -24.81 3.10 15.60
N ALA A 373 -25.14 3.89 16.64
CA ALA A 373 -24.15 4.55 17.45
C ALA A 373 -23.35 3.55 18.30
N GLU A 374 -24.01 2.49 18.78
CA GLU A 374 -23.34 1.41 19.51
C GLU A 374 -22.51 0.51 18.59
N VAL A 375 -23.01 0.23 17.39
CA VAL A 375 -22.25 -0.46 16.32
C VAL A 375 -20.99 0.33 15.96
N ARG A 376 -21.09 1.65 15.81
CA ARG A 376 -19.94 2.52 15.55
C ARG A 376 -18.89 2.46 16.67
N LYS A 377 -19.30 2.47 17.94
CA LYS A 377 -18.36 2.29 19.08
C LYS A 377 -17.65 0.93 19.03
N THR A 378 -18.35 -0.13 18.62
CA THR A 378 -17.72 -1.44 18.37
C THR A 378 -16.67 -1.32 17.28
N GLN A 379 -17.00 -0.65 16.17
CA GLN A 379 -16.10 -0.40 15.06
C GLN A 379 -14.89 0.46 15.47
N GLU A 380 -15.03 1.47 16.32
CA GLU A 380 -13.90 2.27 16.84
C GLU A 380 -12.91 1.42 17.66
N ARG A 381 -13.39 0.34 18.28
CA ARG A 381 -12.59 -0.63 19.04
C ARG A 381 -11.90 -1.66 18.14
N VAL A 382 -12.56 -2.15 17.08
CA VAL A 382 -12.01 -3.21 16.20
C VAL A 382 -11.33 -2.68 14.94
N ARG A 383 -11.61 -1.42 14.58
CA ARG A 383 -11.00 -0.62 13.51
C ARG A 383 -10.97 -1.31 12.15
N TRP A 384 -12.00 -2.07 11.79
CA TRP A 384 -12.01 -2.76 10.50
C TRP A 384 -11.92 -1.78 9.35
N ARG A 385 -11.27 -2.21 8.28
CA ARG A 385 -10.85 -1.35 7.19
C ARG A 385 -11.12 -2.00 5.84
N VAL A 386 -11.44 -1.16 4.87
CA VAL A 386 -11.52 -1.53 3.46
C VAL A 386 -10.31 -0.92 2.78
N GLU A 387 -9.50 -1.78 2.18
CA GLU A 387 -8.36 -1.40 1.36
C GLU A 387 -8.83 -1.00 -0.02
N HIS A 388 -8.22 0.06 -0.54
CA HIS A 388 -8.59 0.76 -1.77
C HIS A 388 -9.88 1.55 -1.64
N ALA A 389 -10.98 0.89 -1.27
CA ALA A 389 -12.33 1.50 -1.25
C ALA A 389 -12.56 2.29 -2.55
N GLN A 390 -12.17 1.67 -3.68
CA GLN A 390 -11.78 2.41 -4.88
C GLN A 390 -13.00 2.91 -5.65
N ILE A 391 -13.98 2.05 -5.89
CA ILE A 391 -15.22 2.34 -6.59
C ILE A 391 -16.36 1.96 -5.67
N MET A 392 -17.16 2.94 -5.26
CA MET A 392 -18.25 2.74 -4.31
C MET A 392 -19.55 3.30 -4.85
N THR A 393 -20.67 2.69 -4.47
CA THR A 393 -21.99 3.28 -4.67
C THR A 393 -22.17 4.47 -3.70
N PRO A 394 -23.00 5.47 -4.02
CA PRO A 394 -23.33 6.54 -3.08
C PRO A 394 -23.85 6.01 -1.72
N GLU A 395 -24.63 4.93 -1.75
CA GLU A 395 -25.16 4.27 -0.56
C GLU A 395 -24.04 3.65 0.29
N ASP A 396 -23.06 3.02 -0.34
CA ASP A 396 -21.90 2.45 0.36
C ASP A 396 -20.98 3.53 0.95
N ILE A 397 -20.85 4.69 0.30
CA ILE A 397 -20.13 5.86 0.84
C ILE A 397 -20.79 6.35 2.14
N GLU A 398 -22.11 6.50 2.14
CA GLU A 398 -22.86 6.89 3.35
C GLU A 398 -22.72 5.81 4.44
N ARG A 399 -22.83 4.54 4.05
CA ARG A 399 -22.76 3.38 4.95
C ARG A 399 -21.41 3.25 5.63
N MET A 400 -20.30 3.42 4.91
CA MET A 400 -18.94 3.49 5.45
C MET A 400 -18.84 4.52 6.56
N GLY A 401 -19.33 5.74 6.27
CA GLY A 401 -19.31 6.86 7.19
C GLY A 401 -20.14 6.60 8.43
N ARG A 402 -21.36 6.09 8.27
CA ARG A 402 -22.27 5.74 9.35
C ARG A 402 -21.70 4.67 10.30
N LEU A 403 -21.12 3.60 9.74
CA LEU A 403 -20.52 2.51 10.52
C LEU A 403 -19.17 2.90 11.15
N GLY A 404 -18.46 3.88 10.59
CA GLY A 404 -17.10 4.23 11.00
C GLY A 404 -16.04 3.26 10.47
N ILE A 405 -16.33 2.59 9.35
CA ILE A 405 -15.34 1.74 8.66
C ILE A 405 -14.21 2.61 8.14
N ILE A 406 -12.97 2.17 8.33
CA ILE A 406 -11.80 2.92 7.88
C ILE A 406 -11.62 2.74 6.38
N ALA A 407 -11.54 3.84 5.65
CA ALA A 407 -11.23 3.87 4.23
C ALA A 407 -9.71 3.99 4.01
N SER A 408 -9.06 2.94 3.52
CA SER A 408 -7.62 2.95 3.24
C SER A 408 -7.36 3.24 1.77
N PHE A 409 -6.85 4.43 1.46
CA PHE A 409 -6.70 4.92 0.10
C PHE A 409 -5.25 4.87 -0.40
N GLN A 410 -5.09 4.68 -1.70
CA GLN A 410 -3.83 4.85 -2.43
C GLN A 410 -3.96 6.03 -3.39
N PRO A 411 -3.54 7.24 -3.00
CA PRO A 411 -3.76 8.43 -3.83
C PRO A 411 -3.13 8.35 -5.22
N THR A 412 -2.00 7.65 -5.35
CA THR A 412 -1.30 7.44 -6.62
C THR A 412 -2.10 6.57 -7.59
N HIS A 413 -2.89 5.59 -7.13
CA HIS A 413 -3.79 4.81 -7.98
C HIS A 413 -4.74 5.73 -8.76
N ALA A 414 -5.32 6.74 -8.11
CA ALA A 414 -6.21 7.69 -8.79
C ALA A 414 -5.50 8.39 -9.97
N THR A 415 -4.24 8.79 -9.80
CA THR A 415 -3.49 9.49 -10.86
C THR A 415 -2.94 8.53 -11.93
N SER A 416 -2.69 7.28 -11.59
CA SER A 416 -2.35 6.22 -12.54
C SER A 416 -3.56 5.83 -13.39
N ASP A 417 -4.74 5.77 -12.78
CA ASP A 417 -5.97 5.29 -13.40
C ASP A 417 -6.78 6.37 -14.12
N MET A 418 -6.61 7.65 -13.79
CA MET A 418 -7.47 8.72 -14.31
C MET A 418 -7.49 8.84 -15.84
N GLY A 419 -6.48 8.31 -16.53
CA GLY A 419 -6.43 8.28 -17.99
C GLY A 419 -7.41 7.29 -18.64
N TYR A 420 -7.90 6.28 -17.90
CA TYR A 420 -8.73 5.21 -18.46
C TYR A 420 -9.92 4.80 -17.59
N ALA A 421 -9.95 5.15 -16.29
CA ALA A 421 -11.00 4.71 -15.36
C ALA A 421 -12.41 5.03 -15.85
N GLU A 422 -12.64 6.23 -16.41
CA GLU A 422 -13.96 6.61 -16.92
C GLU A 422 -14.37 5.80 -18.16
N GLN A 423 -13.42 5.33 -18.98
CA GLN A 423 -13.73 4.43 -20.09
C GLN A 423 -14.19 3.06 -19.58
N ARG A 424 -13.57 2.59 -18.48
CA ARG A 424 -13.92 1.30 -17.84
C ARG A 424 -15.31 1.31 -17.22
N ILE A 425 -15.70 2.36 -16.50
CA ILE A 425 -16.93 2.35 -15.69
C ILE A 425 -17.98 3.40 -16.08
N GLY A 426 -17.65 4.32 -16.99
CA GLY A 426 -18.57 5.32 -17.52
C GLY A 426 -18.77 6.52 -16.59
N ALA A 427 -19.37 7.58 -17.16
CA ALA A 427 -19.49 8.91 -16.56
C ALA A 427 -20.34 8.98 -15.29
N GLU A 428 -21.24 8.01 -15.05
CA GLU A 428 -22.05 7.99 -13.84
C GLU A 428 -21.36 7.28 -12.68
N ARG A 429 -20.77 6.09 -12.90
CA ARG A 429 -20.10 5.32 -11.84
C ARG A 429 -18.78 5.94 -11.40
N ILE A 430 -18.09 6.65 -12.29
CA ILE A 430 -16.83 7.35 -11.93
C ILE A 430 -17.02 8.39 -10.83
N LYS A 431 -18.23 8.91 -10.63
CA LYS A 431 -18.53 9.85 -9.53
C LYS A 431 -18.37 9.22 -8.14
N GLY A 432 -18.52 7.90 -8.04
CA GLY A 432 -18.27 7.13 -6.82
C GLY A 432 -16.87 6.52 -6.74
N ALA A 433 -16.02 6.76 -7.74
CA ALA A 433 -14.65 6.26 -7.78
C ALA A 433 -13.67 7.28 -7.22
N TYR A 434 -12.73 6.83 -6.38
CA TYR A 434 -11.73 7.69 -5.75
C TYR A 434 -12.36 8.89 -5.01
N ALA A 435 -13.56 8.68 -4.46
CA ALA A 435 -14.43 9.71 -3.89
C ALA A 435 -14.05 10.03 -2.42
N TRP A 436 -12.79 10.41 -2.21
CA TRP A 436 -12.21 10.58 -0.88
C TRP A 436 -12.88 11.68 -0.07
N ARG A 437 -13.15 12.85 -0.68
CA ARG A 437 -13.85 13.94 0.03
C ARG A 437 -15.24 13.47 0.44
N SER A 438 -15.95 12.80 -0.45
CA SER A 438 -17.29 12.27 -0.18
C SER A 438 -17.28 11.26 0.98
N LEU A 439 -16.28 10.38 1.06
CA LEU A 439 -16.09 9.45 2.19
C LEU A 439 -15.73 10.15 3.51
N LEU A 440 -14.88 11.19 3.45
CA LEU A 440 -14.55 11.98 4.64
C LEU A 440 -15.79 12.75 5.15
N GLU A 441 -16.58 13.32 4.25
CA GLU A 441 -17.81 14.05 4.57
C GLU A 441 -18.92 13.13 5.10
N SER A 442 -18.92 11.84 4.74
CA SER A 442 -19.83 10.85 5.34
C SER A 442 -19.45 10.48 6.78
N GLY A 443 -18.24 10.84 7.23
CA GLY A 443 -17.74 10.58 8.58
C GLY A 443 -16.88 9.31 8.71
N ALA A 444 -16.40 8.75 7.59
CA ALA A 444 -15.49 7.62 7.59
C ALA A 444 -14.08 8.08 8.02
N PRO A 445 -13.44 7.42 9.00
CA PRO A 445 -12.00 7.58 9.20
C PRO A 445 -11.26 7.09 7.95
N PHE A 446 -10.05 7.60 7.70
CA PHE A 446 -9.26 7.17 6.55
C PHE A 446 -7.79 6.97 6.90
N ALA A 447 -7.06 6.26 6.05
CA ALA A 447 -5.60 6.17 6.09
C ALA A 447 -5.05 6.23 4.66
N LEU A 448 -3.80 6.68 4.48
CA LEU A 448 -3.18 6.74 3.16
C LEU A 448 -1.98 5.80 3.07
N GLY A 449 -1.91 5.06 1.96
CA GLY A 449 -0.78 4.23 1.61
C GLY A 449 -0.40 4.39 0.13
N SER A 450 0.62 3.67 -0.29
CA SER A 450 1.03 3.64 -1.70
C SER A 450 0.65 2.36 -2.41
N ASP A 451 0.59 1.23 -1.68
CA ASP A 451 0.51 -0.11 -2.25
C ASP A 451 1.74 -0.50 -3.09
N PHE A 452 2.93 -0.03 -2.68
CA PHE A 452 4.18 -0.50 -3.30
C PHE A 452 4.30 -2.03 -3.20
N PRO A 453 4.76 -2.75 -4.26
CA PRO A 453 5.41 -2.23 -5.47
C PRO A 453 4.51 -1.83 -6.64
N VAL A 454 3.17 -1.85 -6.50
CA VAL A 454 2.27 -1.38 -7.57
C VAL A 454 2.55 0.09 -7.89
N GLU A 455 2.70 0.89 -6.83
CA GLU A 455 3.14 2.29 -6.91
C GLU A 455 4.51 2.51 -6.27
N LEU A 456 5.01 3.74 -6.37
CA LEU A 456 6.32 4.12 -5.82
C LEU A 456 6.31 4.23 -4.29
N VAL A 457 7.42 3.80 -3.67
CA VAL A 457 7.65 3.86 -2.21
C VAL A 457 7.61 5.28 -1.63
N ASN A 458 7.82 6.30 -2.45
CA ASN A 458 7.94 7.69 -1.99
C ASN A 458 6.56 8.30 -1.65
N PRO A 459 6.25 8.56 -0.35
CA PRO A 459 4.93 9.02 0.07
C PRO A 459 4.62 10.46 -0.38
N PHE A 460 5.62 11.25 -0.79
CA PHE A 460 5.38 12.59 -1.33
C PHE A 460 4.65 12.55 -2.68
N HIS A 461 4.74 11.45 -3.43
CA HIS A 461 3.87 11.23 -4.59
C HIS A 461 2.42 11.00 -4.17
N GLY A 462 2.18 10.24 -3.10
CA GLY A 462 0.86 10.06 -2.51
C GLY A 462 0.28 11.37 -1.99
N ILE A 463 1.05 12.16 -1.24
CA ILE A 463 0.65 13.49 -0.74
C ILE A 463 0.32 14.43 -1.91
N TYR A 464 1.19 14.49 -2.92
CA TYR A 464 0.95 15.27 -4.13
C TYR A 464 -0.35 14.86 -4.84
N SER A 465 -0.55 13.56 -5.04
CA SER A 465 -1.73 13.02 -5.73
C SER A 465 -3.02 13.27 -4.94
N ALA A 466 -2.96 13.17 -3.61
CA ALA A 466 -4.08 13.42 -2.71
C ALA A 466 -4.60 14.87 -2.80
N ILE A 467 -3.69 15.85 -2.87
CA ILE A 467 -4.07 17.27 -2.86
C ILE A 467 -4.26 17.88 -4.25
N THR A 468 -3.67 17.29 -5.29
CA THR A 468 -3.73 17.84 -6.66
C THR A 468 -4.58 17.02 -7.61
N ARG A 469 -4.55 15.68 -7.48
CA ARG A 469 -5.13 14.73 -8.45
C ARG A 469 -4.64 14.98 -9.88
N LYS A 470 -3.34 15.20 -10.03
CA LYS A 470 -2.66 15.48 -11.31
C LYS A 470 -1.58 14.44 -11.59
N TRP A 471 -1.24 14.27 -12.86
CA TRP A 471 -0.06 13.52 -13.26
C TRP A 471 1.22 14.22 -12.82
N PRO A 472 2.36 13.50 -12.82
CA PRO A 472 3.66 14.10 -12.57
C PRO A 472 3.99 15.36 -13.39
N ASN A 473 3.49 15.50 -14.62
CA ASN A 473 3.74 16.70 -15.42
C ASN A 473 2.88 17.92 -15.00
N GLY A 474 1.98 17.76 -14.03
CA GLY A 474 1.06 18.79 -13.55
C GLY A 474 -0.24 18.89 -14.36
N ASP A 475 -0.49 17.97 -15.28
CA ASP A 475 -1.70 17.95 -16.10
C ASP A 475 -2.72 16.91 -15.59
N SER A 476 -3.96 16.97 -16.10
CA SER A 476 -5.01 15.99 -15.82
C SER A 476 -5.95 15.86 -17.03
N PRO A 477 -6.72 14.76 -17.16
CA PRO A 477 -7.54 14.50 -18.35
C PRO A 477 -8.76 15.40 -18.53
N HIS A 478 -9.25 16.08 -17.48
CA HIS A 478 -10.50 16.86 -17.54
C HIS A 478 -10.29 18.36 -17.43
N VAL A 479 -9.61 18.82 -16.38
CA VAL A 479 -9.46 20.25 -16.05
C VAL A 479 -8.06 20.55 -15.53
N ALA A 480 -7.57 21.77 -15.72
CA ALA A 480 -6.24 22.20 -15.22
C ALA A 480 -6.14 22.14 -13.68
N GLU A 481 -7.30 22.27 -13.05
CA GLU A 481 -7.70 21.85 -11.71
C GLU A 481 -6.90 20.66 -11.22
N GLY A 482 -7.05 19.54 -11.92
CA GLY A 482 -6.83 18.17 -11.45
C GLY A 482 -8.10 17.34 -11.66
N TRP A 483 -7.98 16.02 -11.65
CA TRP A 483 -9.07 15.10 -11.92
C TRP A 483 -10.12 15.12 -10.79
N TYR A 484 -11.40 15.37 -11.08
CA TYR A 484 -12.47 15.50 -10.08
C TYR A 484 -12.03 16.31 -8.84
N PRO A 485 -11.76 17.63 -8.97
CA PRO A 485 -11.08 18.42 -7.95
C PRO A 485 -11.83 18.53 -6.62
N ARG A 486 -13.16 18.30 -6.60
CA ARG A 486 -13.93 18.24 -5.35
C ARG A 486 -13.52 17.09 -4.44
N GLU A 487 -12.94 16.02 -5.00
CA GLU A 487 -12.49 14.82 -4.27
C GLU A 487 -11.06 14.92 -3.72
N ARG A 488 -10.48 16.13 -3.73
CA ARG A 488 -9.15 16.38 -3.14
C ARG A 488 -9.18 16.36 -1.63
N LEU A 489 -8.05 15.95 -1.07
CA LEU A 489 -7.70 16.19 0.33
C LEU A 489 -7.00 17.54 0.47
N THR A 490 -7.11 18.15 1.65
CA THR A 490 -6.22 19.24 2.04
C THR A 490 -4.84 18.68 2.40
N ILE A 491 -3.81 19.53 2.39
CA ILE A 491 -2.47 19.12 2.81
C ILE A 491 -2.42 18.59 4.24
N LEU A 492 -3.19 19.17 5.17
CA LEU A 492 -3.23 18.70 6.54
C LEU A 492 -3.87 17.31 6.66
N GLU A 493 -4.95 17.06 5.90
CA GLU A 493 -5.56 15.72 5.82
C GLU A 493 -4.61 14.70 5.21
N ALA A 494 -3.90 15.06 4.13
CA ALA A 494 -2.92 14.17 3.51
C ALA A 494 -1.78 13.81 4.48
N LEU A 495 -1.22 14.80 5.19
CA LEU A 495 -0.18 14.56 6.21
C LEU A 495 -0.70 13.70 7.37
N ARG A 496 -1.94 13.93 7.83
CA ARG A 496 -2.59 13.09 8.84
C ARG A 496 -2.78 11.66 8.35
N GLY A 497 -3.16 11.49 7.08
CA GLY A 497 -3.30 10.21 6.41
C GLY A 497 -2.06 9.33 6.46
N PHE A 498 -0.87 9.95 6.35
CA PHE A 498 0.45 9.30 6.49
C PHE A 498 1.07 9.41 7.90
N THR A 499 0.33 9.90 8.90
CA THR A 499 0.84 10.02 10.27
C THR A 499 -0.19 9.56 11.30
N THR A 500 -0.98 10.47 11.86
CA THR A 500 -1.88 10.18 12.99
C THR A 500 -3.00 9.22 12.62
N LEU A 501 -3.52 9.30 11.39
CA LEU A 501 -4.62 8.45 10.94
C LEU A 501 -4.15 7.08 10.46
N ALA A 502 -2.94 7.00 9.87
CA ALA A 502 -2.26 5.72 9.67
C ALA A 502 -2.06 5.01 11.02
N ALA A 503 -1.50 5.71 12.03
CA ALA A 503 -1.33 5.17 13.38
C ALA A 503 -2.67 4.80 14.06
N TYR A 504 -3.75 5.54 13.80
CA TYR A 504 -5.09 5.16 14.23
C TYR A 504 -5.52 3.83 13.62
N SER A 505 -5.34 3.65 12.30
CA SER A 505 -5.76 2.44 11.61
C SER A 505 -4.98 1.17 12.01
N SER A 506 -3.83 1.30 12.68
CA SER A 506 -2.96 0.19 13.12
C SER A 506 -2.89 -0.02 14.64
N PHE A 507 -3.73 0.67 15.41
CA PHE A 507 -3.66 0.66 16.90
C PHE A 507 -2.42 1.32 17.51
N SER A 508 -1.63 2.05 16.73
CA SER A 508 -0.36 2.66 17.13
C SER A 508 -0.48 4.09 17.68
N THR A 509 -1.66 4.52 18.13
CA THR A 509 -1.91 5.91 18.57
C THR A 509 -1.16 6.31 19.83
N SER A 510 -0.58 5.36 20.56
CA SER A 510 0.22 5.58 21.77
C SER A 510 1.71 5.74 21.51
N ASN A 511 2.20 5.45 20.29
CA ASN A 511 3.64 5.38 20.01
C ASN A 511 4.06 5.80 18.59
N GLN A 512 3.13 6.14 17.69
CA GLN A 512 3.46 6.56 16.31
C GLN A 512 2.63 7.76 15.84
N GLY A 513 3.07 8.40 14.76
CA GLY A 513 2.33 9.46 14.06
C GLY A 513 2.40 10.85 14.69
N MET A 514 3.04 11.00 15.86
CA MET A 514 3.11 12.27 16.59
C MET A 514 4.46 12.46 17.28
N LEU A 515 4.88 13.73 17.41
CA LEU A 515 6.05 14.13 18.20
C LEU A 515 5.60 14.64 19.56
N ARG A 516 5.27 13.71 20.46
CA ARG A 516 4.72 13.98 21.80
C ARG A 516 5.61 13.33 22.87
N PRO A 517 5.75 13.94 24.07
CA PRO A 517 6.45 13.29 25.17
C PRO A 517 6.02 11.83 25.40
N SER A 518 6.99 10.98 25.75
CA SER A 518 6.90 9.53 25.90
C SER A 518 6.85 8.71 24.61
N PHE A 519 6.59 9.33 23.45
CA PHE A 519 6.61 8.62 22.18
C PHE A 519 8.07 8.30 21.79
N PRO A 520 8.31 7.17 21.10
CA PRO A 520 9.56 6.96 20.37
C PRO A 520 9.91 8.18 19.50
N ALA A 521 11.20 8.50 19.45
CA ALA A 521 11.70 9.57 18.59
C ALA A 521 11.77 9.09 17.13
N ASP A 522 10.60 9.04 16.50
CA ASP A 522 10.41 8.72 15.09
C ASP A 522 10.05 9.99 14.33
N PHE A 523 11.01 10.53 13.60
CA PHE A 523 10.84 11.81 12.89
C PHE A 523 11.70 11.89 11.65
N ILE A 524 11.33 12.81 10.78
CA ILE A 524 12.09 13.14 9.59
C ILE A 524 12.43 14.62 9.58
N VAL A 525 13.57 14.94 8.99
CA VAL A 525 13.94 16.30 8.61
C VAL A 525 13.78 16.40 7.11
N VAL A 526 12.92 17.30 6.64
CA VAL A 526 12.66 17.52 5.22
C VAL A 526 13.08 18.92 4.79
N GLN A 527 13.42 19.07 3.52
CA GLN A 527 13.62 20.40 2.94
C GLN A 527 12.26 21.05 2.62
N GLY A 528 12.09 22.28 3.09
CA GLY A 528 10.89 23.08 2.95
C GLY A 528 9.85 22.83 4.04
N ASP A 529 8.74 23.54 3.92
CA ASP A 529 7.57 23.41 4.78
C ASP A 529 6.42 22.83 3.94
N LEU A 530 6.01 21.60 4.25
CA LEU A 530 4.98 20.92 3.47
C LEU A 530 3.62 21.58 3.58
N LEU A 531 3.29 22.21 4.71
CA LEU A 531 2.03 22.93 4.85
C LEU A 531 2.02 24.15 3.93
N GLU A 532 3.13 24.88 3.82
CA GLU A 532 3.25 26.00 2.90
C GLU A 532 3.25 25.56 1.43
N LEU A 533 3.94 24.45 1.11
CA LEU A 533 4.00 23.89 -0.24
C LEU A 533 2.67 23.27 -0.68
N GLY A 534 1.85 22.79 0.25
CA GLY A 534 0.53 22.21 -0.06
C GLY A 534 -0.63 23.20 0.02
N THR A 535 -0.42 24.43 0.47
CA THR A 535 -1.49 25.45 0.59
C THR A 535 -1.60 26.26 -0.70
N GLU A 536 -2.71 26.09 -1.44
CA GLU A 536 -3.09 26.91 -2.60
C GLU A 536 -3.15 28.40 -2.24
N ARG A 537 -2.61 29.28 -3.10
CA ARG A 537 -2.60 30.74 -2.89
C ARG A 537 -3.43 31.42 -3.98
N MET A 538 -4.29 32.35 -3.61
CA MET A 538 -5.22 32.98 -4.56
C MET A 538 -4.53 33.79 -5.66
N ASP A 539 -3.42 34.46 -5.33
CA ASP A 539 -2.70 35.34 -6.27
C ASP A 539 -1.53 34.65 -6.99
N GLU A 540 -1.43 33.31 -6.90
CA GLU A 540 -0.33 32.59 -7.56
C GLU A 540 -0.52 32.47 -9.06
N THR A 541 0.54 32.74 -9.81
CA THR A 541 0.61 32.43 -11.23
C THR A 541 0.65 30.91 -11.46
N ALA A 542 0.29 30.47 -12.67
CA ALA A 542 0.36 29.06 -13.03
C ALA A 542 1.79 28.47 -12.90
N GLU A 543 2.82 29.27 -13.16
CA GLU A 543 4.22 28.84 -13.04
C GLU A 543 4.64 28.71 -11.56
N GLU A 544 4.26 29.66 -10.71
CA GLU A 544 4.50 29.57 -9.26
C GLU A 544 3.80 28.34 -8.67
N ARG A 545 2.56 28.08 -9.08
CA ARG A 545 1.81 26.88 -8.70
C ARG A 545 2.55 25.61 -9.12
N ARG A 546 2.92 25.49 -10.39
CA ARG A 546 3.66 24.32 -10.93
C ARG A 546 4.98 24.12 -10.17
N THR A 547 5.69 25.20 -9.89
CA THR A 547 6.95 25.13 -9.13
C THR A 547 6.73 24.69 -7.68
N ARG A 548 5.68 25.19 -7.00
CA ARG A 548 5.33 24.77 -5.64
C ARG A 548 4.92 23.29 -5.59
N GLU A 549 4.02 22.90 -6.49
CA GLU A 549 3.53 21.52 -6.66
C GLU A 549 4.69 20.54 -6.92
N ARG A 550 5.63 20.91 -7.81
CA ARG A 550 6.84 20.14 -8.07
C ARG A 550 7.71 19.99 -6.83
N LYS A 551 7.97 21.08 -6.10
CA LYS A 551 8.74 21.06 -4.85
C LYS A 551 8.10 20.17 -3.79
N LEU A 552 6.78 20.14 -3.68
CA LEU A 552 6.07 19.24 -2.77
C LEU A 552 6.32 17.77 -3.13
N ARG A 553 6.13 17.41 -4.40
CA ARG A 553 6.31 16.03 -4.86
C ARG A 553 7.77 15.57 -4.73
N GLU A 554 8.71 16.46 -5.01
CA GLU A 554 10.15 16.21 -4.98
C GLU A 554 10.78 16.55 -3.62
N THR A 555 9.97 16.56 -2.54
CA THR A 555 10.46 16.82 -1.18
C THR A 555 11.64 15.89 -0.86
N GLU A 556 12.75 16.49 -0.48
CA GLU A 556 13.95 15.76 -0.07
C GLU A 556 13.93 15.49 1.44
N VAL A 557 14.14 14.23 1.83
CA VAL A 557 14.37 13.86 3.23
C VAL A 557 15.85 13.91 3.53
N ARG A 558 16.24 14.81 4.43
CA ARG A 558 17.63 15.02 4.85
C ARG A 558 18.08 14.00 5.87
N THR A 559 17.18 13.64 6.80
CA THR A 559 17.44 12.71 7.89
C THR A 559 16.15 11.97 8.25
N THR A 560 16.27 10.66 8.49
CA THR A 560 15.19 9.84 9.06
C THR A 560 15.68 9.20 10.35
N VAL A 561 14.92 9.39 11.43
CA VAL A 561 15.23 8.86 12.76
C VAL A 561 14.14 7.88 13.17
N VAL A 562 14.53 6.71 13.67
CA VAL A 562 13.63 5.67 14.20
C VAL A 562 14.11 5.22 15.57
N GLY A 563 13.29 5.40 16.60
CA GLY A 563 13.64 5.12 17.98
C GLY A 563 14.83 5.96 18.47
N GLY A 564 14.95 7.20 17.99
CA GLY A 564 16.06 8.11 18.31
C GLY A 564 17.41 7.74 17.68
N ARG A 565 17.45 6.79 16.75
CA ARG A 565 18.65 6.47 15.96
C ARG A 565 18.51 7.00 14.54
N VAL A 566 19.54 7.65 14.03
CA VAL A 566 19.60 8.08 12.63
C VAL A 566 19.73 6.85 11.74
N MET A 567 18.71 6.60 10.93
CA MET A 567 18.60 5.42 10.06
C MET A 567 18.86 5.77 8.58
N HIS A 568 18.71 7.05 8.20
CA HIS A 568 19.08 7.60 6.90
C HIS A 568 19.54 9.05 7.04
N GLY A 569 20.43 9.48 6.15
CA GLY A 569 20.90 10.87 6.08
C GLY A 569 22.12 11.16 6.93
N LYS A 570 22.43 12.46 7.11
CA LYS A 570 23.51 12.88 7.99
C LYS A 570 23.08 12.74 9.46
N GLY A 571 24.04 12.40 10.31
CA GLY A 571 23.84 12.40 11.76
C GLY A 571 23.45 13.79 12.23
N LEU A 572 22.43 13.84 13.11
CA LEU A 572 22.12 15.04 13.88
C LEU A 572 23.19 15.19 14.94
#